data_AF-A0A478FQV9-F1
#
_entry.id   AF-A0A478FQV9-F1
#
_cell.length_a   1.000
_cell.length_b   1.000
_cell.length_c   1.000
_cell.angle_alpha   90.00
_cell.angle_beta   90.00
_cell.angle_gamma   90.00
#
_symmetry.space_group_name_H-M   'P 1'
#
loop_
_entity.id
_entity.type
_entity.pdbx_description
1 polymer ?
#
loop_
_entity_poly.entity_id
_entity_poly.type
_entity_poly.pdbx_seq_one_letter_code
_entity_poly.pdbx_strand_id
1 'polypeptide(L)'
;MNLQKTFKFPIWGITFLTIGSIGVGAKIYFRDIQHLRILVGDLTFRELLLNKEFIVVEDSSDSDLVKSILIQDLDPIETRKLYPKHWLSEDSSFIAITSKNNVIINPEPTATEPQKVRRYSWINMNYPSKLVEQEIKKECKKLLDEIFSHDLLEKVKKFCTIPTIENVLIRNDFEILETDSDEDDEIWKEVIAGGWFSIDADTGVKYWESQNLVKEEDSKKIAGDKGITKVEEVTEEHIAILKRACKISLSKGFRRKNFPLNTDFLKQANGLGEVDEFQETALFCSKPRSARDYIEKTLLRKVKNKVVSGHYCFPPVDKLKDDYVWMTNSPSWGRTFWCGVRELSDYKRI
;
A
#
# COMPACT_ATOMS: atom_id res chain seq x y z
N MET A 1 -1.79 -43.74 -41.84
CA MET A 1 -1.52 -42.99 -43.10
C MET A 1 -1.25 -41.55 -42.71
N ASN A 2 0.03 -41.16 -42.61
CA ASN A 2 0.42 -39.84 -42.08
C ASN A 2 0.36 -38.78 -43.19
N LEU A 3 -0.54 -37.82 -43.06
CA LEU A 3 -0.63 -36.65 -43.94
C LEU A 3 0.29 -35.55 -43.40
N GLN A 4 1.52 -35.50 -43.89
CA GLN A 4 2.38 -34.33 -43.71
C GLN A 4 2.05 -33.30 -44.81
N LYS A 5 1.46 -32.17 -44.42
CA LYS A 5 1.34 -31.00 -45.30
C LYS A 5 2.43 -30.01 -44.92
N THR A 6 3.29 -29.70 -45.89
CA THR A 6 4.33 -28.67 -45.75
C THR A 6 3.84 -27.43 -46.49
N PHE A 7 3.67 -26.32 -45.77
CA PHE A 7 3.34 -25.03 -46.39
C PHE A 7 4.62 -24.21 -46.57
N LYS A 8 4.84 -23.70 -47.78
CA LYS A 8 5.92 -22.75 -48.09
C LYS A 8 5.30 -21.40 -48.39
N PHE A 9 5.64 -20.39 -47.59
CA PHE A 9 5.39 -18.99 -47.92
C PHE A 9 6.71 -18.36 -48.40
N PRO A 10 6.76 -17.70 -49.57
CA PRO A 10 7.94 -16.96 -49.96
C PRO A 10 7.83 -15.55 -49.41
N ILE A 11 8.81 -15.14 -48.60
CA ILE A 11 9.42 -13.80 -48.49
C ILE A 11 10.03 -13.70 -47.08
N TRP A 12 11.37 -13.76 -47.07
CA TRP A 12 12.29 -13.30 -46.02
C TRP A 12 12.14 -13.90 -44.61
N GLY A 13 12.84 -15.03 -44.44
CA GLY A 13 13.46 -15.44 -43.18
C GLY A 13 12.54 -15.99 -42.09
N ILE A 14 11.93 -17.17 -42.29
CA ILE A 14 11.27 -17.89 -41.19
C ILE A 14 11.52 -19.40 -41.24
N THR A 15 11.73 -19.91 -40.02
CA THR A 15 11.79 -21.26 -39.48
C THR A 15 10.72 -22.22 -40.01
N PHE A 16 11.09 -23.47 -40.29
CA PHE A 16 10.19 -24.51 -40.76
C PHE A 16 9.13 -24.86 -39.70
N LEU A 17 7.86 -24.55 -39.97
CA LEU A 17 6.73 -25.03 -39.17
C LEU A 17 6.34 -26.43 -39.65
N THR A 18 6.49 -27.44 -38.79
CA THR A 18 6.04 -28.81 -39.10
C THR A 18 4.88 -29.15 -38.16
N ILE A 19 3.68 -29.33 -38.72
CA ILE A 19 2.50 -29.77 -37.97
C ILE A 19 2.34 -31.27 -38.21
N GLY A 20 2.39 -32.06 -37.15
CA GLY A 20 2.04 -33.48 -37.18
C GLY A 20 0.98 -33.76 -36.12
N SER A 21 -0.06 -34.51 -36.48
CA SER A 21 -1.06 -34.98 -35.52
C SER A 21 -0.78 -36.44 -35.15
N ILE A 22 -0.59 -36.70 -33.85
CA ILE A 22 -0.65 -38.03 -33.27
C ILE A 22 -1.47 -37.87 -31.98
N GLY A 23 -2.79 -38.05 -32.07
CA GLY A 23 -3.72 -38.09 -30.92
C GLY A 23 -3.99 -36.74 -30.24
N VAL A 24 -5.24 -36.25 -30.35
CA VAL A 24 -5.97 -35.20 -29.57
C VAL A 24 -5.26 -33.86 -29.25
N GLY A 25 -4.00 -33.65 -29.64
CA GLY A 25 -3.28 -32.39 -29.45
C GLY A 25 -2.33 -32.09 -30.59
N ALA A 26 -2.29 -30.83 -31.03
CA ALA A 26 -1.27 -30.35 -31.95
C ALA A 26 0.01 -30.04 -31.17
N LYS A 27 1.11 -30.74 -31.47
CA LYS A 27 2.45 -30.36 -30.99
C LYS A 27 3.14 -29.52 -32.05
N ILE A 28 3.52 -28.29 -31.69
CA ILE A 28 4.29 -27.39 -32.54
C ILE A 28 5.75 -27.45 -32.08
N TYR A 29 6.66 -27.79 -32.98
CA TYR A 29 8.10 -27.89 -32.70
C TYR A 29 8.83 -26.74 -33.39
N PHE A 30 9.61 -25.98 -32.63
CA PHE A 30 10.49 -24.92 -33.14
C PHE A 30 11.95 -25.40 -33.05
N ARG A 31 12.65 -25.44 -34.18
CA ARG A 31 14.00 -26.03 -34.29
C ARG A 31 15.15 -25.05 -34.01
N ASP A 32 14.87 -23.75 -33.91
CA ASP A 32 15.85 -22.72 -33.54
C ASP A 32 15.09 -21.52 -32.95
N ILE A 33 15.30 -21.22 -31.65
CA ILE A 33 14.59 -20.16 -30.90
C ILE A 33 15.52 -18.97 -30.62
N GLN A 34 16.47 -18.68 -31.50
CA GLN A 34 17.25 -17.43 -31.39
C GLN A 34 16.53 -16.24 -32.07
N HIS A 35 15.53 -16.51 -32.92
CA HIS A 35 14.82 -15.48 -33.68
C HIS A 35 13.29 -15.59 -33.62
N LEU A 36 12.75 -16.28 -32.63
CA LEU A 36 11.33 -16.17 -32.29
C LEU A 36 11.08 -14.82 -31.59
N ARG A 37 11.17 -13.73 -32.37
CA ARG A 37 10.20 -12.66 -32.20
C ARG A 37 8.87 -13.29 -32.57
N ILE A 38 8.19 -13.85 -31.57
CA ILE A 38 6.75 -13.97 -31.66
C ILE A 38 6.31 -12.59 -32.12
N LEU A 39 5.62 -12.53 -33.25
CA LEU A 39 4.83 -11.38 -33.68
C LEU A 39 3.74 -11.17 -32.62
N VAL A 40 4.16 -10.75 -31.43
CA VAL A 40 3.36 -9.86 -30.59
C VAL A 40 3.31 -8.62 -31.45
N GLY A 41 2.28 -8.49 -32.29
CA GLY A 41 2.06 -7.26 -33.06
C GLY A 41 2.20 -6.08 -32.10
N ASP A 42 2.82 -4.99 -32.56
CA ASP A 42 3.24 -3.79 -31.81
C ASP A 42 2.29 -3.45 -30.65
N LEU A 43 2.46 -4.14 -29.52
CA LEU A 43 1.54 -4.06 -28.40
C LEU A 43 1.79 -2.73 -27.73
N THR A 44 0.76 -1.93 -27.56
CA THR A 44 0.86 -0.66 -26.84
C THR A 44 0.94 -0.90 -25.34
N PHE A 45 1.43 0.09 -24.58
CA PHE A 45 1.36 0.03 -23.12
C PHE A 45 -0.08 -0.14 -22.61
N ARG A 46 -1.05 0.51 -23.27
CA ARG A 46 -2.48 0.38 -22.96
C ARG A 46 -2.94 -1.07 -23.01
N GLU A 47 -2.69 -1.75 -24.12
CA GLU A 47 -3.11 -3.15 -24.30
C GLU A 47 -2.43 -4.07 -23.28
N LEU A 48 -1.14 -3.88 -23.02
CA LEU A 48 -0.41 -4.65 -22.01
C LEU A 48 -1.00 -4.48 -20.61
N LEU A 49 -1.27 -3.24 -20.19
CA LEU A 49 -1.75 -2.93 -18.86
C LEU A 49 -3.19 -3.40 -18.64
N LEU A 50 -4.07 -3.22 -19.64
CA LEU A 50 -5.45 -3.72 -19.58
C LEU A 50 -5.50 -5.25 -19.53
N ASN A 51 -4.63 -5.95 -20.28
CA ASN A 51 -4.50 -7.41 -20.21
C ASN A 51 -4.00 -7.92 -18.85
N LYS A 52 -3.40 -7.05 -18.04
CA LYS A 52 -2.97 -7.31 -16.67
C LYS A 52 -3.94 -6.71 -15.64
N GLU A 53 -5.14 -6.36 -16.07
CA GLU A 53 -6.24 -5.86 -15.23
C GLU A 53 -5.93 -4.53 -14.51
N PHE A 54 -4.93 -3.77 -15.00
CA PHE A 54 -4.72 -2.41 -14.52
C PHE A 54 -5.77 -1.46 -15.07
N ILE A 55 -6.25 -0.56 -14.22
CA ILE A 55 -7.07 0.57 -14.64
C ILE A 55 -6.14 1.68 -15.12
N VAL A 56 -6.17 2.02 -16.39
CA VAL A 56 -5.32 3.08 -16.97
C VAL A 56 -5.90 4.48 -16.71
N VAL A 57 -5.05 5.50 -16.72
CA VAL A 57 -5.48 6.91 -16.62
C VAL A 57 -6.16 7.33 -17.92
N GLU A 58 -7.36 7.89 -17.79
CA GLU A 58 -8.16 8.43 -18.89
C GLU A 58 -8.64 9.86 -18.58
N ASP A 59 -9.15 10.56 -19.59
CA ASP A 59 -9.71 11.90 -19.44
C ASP A 59 -10.87 11.92 -18.42
N SER A 60 -11.64 10.83 -18.37
CA SER A 60 -12.77 10.57 -17.47
C SER A 60 -12.38 10.12 -16.06
N SER A 61 -11.11 9.77 -15.80
CA SER A 61 -10.68 9.26 -14.49
C SER A 61 -10.91 10.29 -13.39
N ASP A 62 -11.31 9.79 -12.22
CA ASP A 62 -11.54 10.58 -11.00
C ASP A 62 -10.31 11.44 -10.66
N SER A 63 -10.55 12.73 -10.46
CA SER A 63 -9.52 13.73 -10.20
C SER A 63 -8.66 13.41 -8.98
N ASP A 64 -9.27 12.90 -7.91
CA ASP A 64 -8.56 12.57 -6.68
C ASP A 64 -7.68 11.35 -6.87
N LEU A 65 -8.18 10.33 -7.57
CA LEU A 65 -7.37 9.15 -7.87
C LEU A 65 -6.15 9.48 -8.74
N VAL A 66 -6.32 10.32 -9.77
CA VAL A 66 -5.21 10.76 -10.63
C VAL A 66 -4.19 11.58 -9.84
N LYS A 67 -4.63 12.50 -8.99
CA LYS A 67 -3.72 13.30 -8.15
C LYS A 67 -2.98 12.44 -7.12
N SER A 68 -3.61 11.38 -6.63
CA SER A 68 -3.02 10.46 -5.65
C SER A 68 -1.82 9.68 -6.22
N ILE A 69 -1.70 9.57 -7.55
CA ILE A 69 -0.55 8.98 -8.24
C ILE A 69 0.78 9.63 -7.81
N LEU A 70 0.79 10.92 -7.52
CA LEU A 70 2.02 11.62 -7.14
C LEU A 70 2.36 11.53 -5.65
N ILE A 71 1.52 10.94 -4.82
CA ILE A 71 1.68 10.92 -3.34
C ILE A 71 1.62 9.50 -2.75
N GLN A 72 2.03 8.51 -3.54
CA GLN A 72 2.01 7.08 -3.19
C GLN A 72 3.12 6.63 -2.21
N ASP A 73 4.16 7.44 -1.99
CA ASP A 73 5.27 7.04 -1.12
C ASP A 73 4.85 7.19 0.34
N LEU A 74 4.88 6.11 1.12
CA LEU A 74 4.32 6.05 2.47
C LEU A 74 5.35 6.45 3.53
N ASP A 75 5.77 7.72 3.47
CA ASP A 75 6.75 8.31 4.39
C ASP A 75 6.11 9.39 5.28
N PRO A 76 6.10 9.21 6.62
CA PRO A 76 5.42 10.11 7.56
C PRO A 76 6.24 11.34 7.94
N ILE A 77 7.47 11.48 7.42
CA ILE A 77 8.31 12.65 7.64
C ILE A 77 8.68 13.37 6.33
N GLU A 78 8.27 12.85 5.18
CA GLU A 78 8.48 13.54 3.90
C GLU A 78 7.64 14.81 3.83
N THR A 79 8.31 15.96 3.90
CA THR A 79 7.62 17.25 3.85
C THR A 79 7.50 17.81 2.44
N ARG A 80 8.27 17.28 1.49
CA ARG A 80 8.35 17.74 0.11
C ARG A 80 8.73 16.61 -0.83
N LYS A 81 7.97 16.44 -1.91
CA LYS A 81 8.26 15.53 -3.01
C LYS A 81 8.52 16.31 -4.30
N LEU A 82 9.56 15.93 -5.01
CA LEU A 82 10.01 16.60 -6.23
C LEU A 82 9.99 15.64 -7.41
N TYR A 83 9.36 16.08 -8.49
CA TYR A 83 9.40 15.43 -9.79
C TYR A 83 10.16 16.36 -10.75
N PRO A 84 11.38 16.00 -11.19
CA PRO A 84 12.18 16.83 -12.07
C PRO A 84 11.50 16.99 -13.44
N LYS A 85 12.00 17.88 -14.31
CA LYS A 85 11.58 17.82 -15.72
C LYS A 85 11.91 16.45 -16.32
N HIS A 86 11.13 16.02 -17.31
CA HIS A 86 11.28 14.73 -17.98
C HIS A 86 11.02 13.50 -17.09
N TRP A 87 10.39 13.70 -15.92
CA TRP A 87 10.19 12.65 -14.94
C TRP A 87 9.22 11.56 -15.39
N LEU A 88 8.29 11.83 -16.33
CA LEU A 88 7.35 10.86 -16.87
C LEU A 88 7.60 10.64 -18.38
N SER A 89 7.56 11.70 -19.17
CA SER A 89 7.85 11.76 -20.61
C SER A 89 8.84 12.90 -20.90
N GLU A 90 9.38 12.99 -22.12
CA GLU A 90 10.24 14.11 -22.53
C GLU A 90 9.57 15.50 -22.39
N ASP A 91 8.24 15.56 -22.30
CA ASP A 91 7.51 16.82 -22.19
C ASP A 91 7.15 17.19 -20.74
N SER A 92 7.45 16.34 -19.74
CA SER A 92 6.99 16.58 -18.37
C SER A 92 7.61 17.81 -17.74
N SER A 93 6.76 18.62 -17.12
CA SER A 93 7.18 19.76 -16.33
C SER A 93 7.68 19.35 -14.95
N PHE A 94 8.37 20.29 -14.31
CA PHE A 94 8.79 20.13 -12.92
C PHE A 94 7.58 20.28 -12.00
N ILE A 95 7.37 19.30 -11.11
CA ILE A 95 6.30 19.34 -10.11
C ILE A 95 6.92 19.29 -8.72
N ALA A 96 6.50 20.19 -7.84
CA ALA A 96 6.83 20.16 -6.44
C ALA A 96 5.56 20.01 -5.62
N ILE A 97 5.48 18.92 -4.85
CA ILE A 97 4.43 18.70 -3.88
C ILE A 97 5.01 19.01 -2.52
N THR A 98 4.43 20.00 -1.85
CA THR A 98 4.78 20.32 -0.47
C THR A 98 3.70 19.76 0.45
N SER A 99 4.03 19.66 1.72
CA SER A 99 3.08 19.30 2.75
C SER A 99 3.01 20.37 3.83
N LYS A 100 1.89 20.41 4.53
CA LYS A 100 1.71 21.22 5.71
C LYS A 100 1.74 20.30 6.93
N ASN A 101 2.69 20.54 7.82
CA ASN A 101 2.68 19.92 9.14
C ASN A 101 1.65 20.65 10.00
N ASN A 102 0.60 19.95 10.41
CA ASN A 102 -0.36 20.48 11.36
C ASN A 102 0.02 20.00 12.76
N VAL A 103 -0.13 20.88 13.74
CA VAL A 103 0.15 20.59 15.14
C VAL A 103 -1.00 21.10 15.99
N ILE A 104 -1.57 20.24 16.81
CA ILE A 104 -2.51 20.61 17.87
C ILE A 104 -1.84 20.32 19.21
N ILE A 105 -2.06 21.23 20.15
CA ILE A 105 -1.55 21.18 21.50
C ILE A 105 -2.74 20.98 22.42
N ASN A 106 -2.95 19.75 22.90
CA ASN A 106 -4.02 19.46 23.86
C ASN A 106 -3.43 19.34 25.27
N PRO A 107 -4.00 20.03 26.28
CA PRO A 107 -3.67 19.76 27.66
C PRO A 107 -4.17 18.37 28.05
N GLU A 108 -3.33 17.53 28.65
CA GLU A 108 -3.82 16.31 29.30
C GLU A 108 -4.35 16.64 30.69
N PRO A 109 -5.60 16.26 31.01
CA PRO A 109 -6.08 16.32 32.38
C PRO A 109 -5.55 15.10 33.14
N THR A 110 -4.42 15.24 33.82
CA THR A 110 -4.01 14.29 34.87
C THR A 110 -4.18 14.92 36.24
N ALA A 111 -4.86 14.23 37.16
CA ALA A 111 -5.15 14.69 38.52
C ALA A 111 -3.88 14.98 39.36
N THR A 112 -2.72 14.50 38.92
CA THR A 112 -1.44 14.58 39.64
C THR A 112 -0.39 15.50 38.99
N GLU A 113 -0.57 15.92 37.73
CA GLU A 113 0.39 16.78 37.01
C GLU A 113 -0.37 17.75 36.07
N PRO A 114 -0.68 18.99 36.50
CA PRO A 114 -1.51 19.94 35.75
C PRO A 114 -0.88 20.56 34.49
N GLN A 115 0.27 20.06 34.01
CA GLN A 115 1.06 20.71 32.94
C GLN A 115 1.60 19.76 31.86
N LYS A 116 1.17 18.49 31.80
CA LYS A 116 1.52 17.63 30.65
C LYS A 116 0.69 18.04 29.45
N VAL A 117 1.38 18.56 28.45
CA VAL A 117 0.79 18.99 27.18
C VAL A 117 1.16 17.96 26.12
N ARG A 118 0.16 17.35 25.46
CA ARG A 118 0.41 16.44 24.33
C ARG A 118 0.34 17.19 23.00
N ARG A 119 1.40 17.04 22.20
CA ARG A 119 1.44 17.53 20.81
C ARG A 119 0.98 16.45 19.84
N TYR A 120 -0.18 16.66 19.25
CA TYR A 120 -0.71 15.90 18.13
C TYR A 120 -0.19 16.54 16.86
N SER A 121 0.39 15.76 15.93
CA SER A 121 0.87 16.33 14.67
C SER A 121 0.74 15.33 13.55
N TRP A 122 0.47 15.82 12.35
CA TRP A 122 0.28 15.02 11.15
C TRP A 122 0.58 15.87 9.92
N ILE A 123 0.85 15.19 8.82
CA ILE A 123 1.18 15.83 7.56
C ILE A 123 -0.06 15.80 6.65
N ASN A 124 -0.49 16.97 6.18
CA ASN A 124 -1.40 17.08 5.05
C ASN A 124 -0.57 17.34 3.80
N MET A 125 -0.54 16.38 2.87
CA MET A 125 0.06 16.61 1.57
C MET A 125 -0.80 17.63 0.81
N ASN A 126 -0.18 18.69 0.29
CA ASN A 126 -0.91 19.63 -0.57
C ASN A 126 -1.27 18.89 -1.85
N TYR A 127 -2.57 18.73 -2.07
CA TYR A 127 -3.04 17.99 -3.23
C TYR A 127 -2.60 18.69 -4.53
N PRO A 128 -2.10 17.95 -5.53
CA PRO A 128 -1.71 18.53 -6.80
C PRO A 128 -2.80 19.40 -7.42
N SER A 129 -2.39 20.50 -8.05
CA SER A 129 -3.33 21.42 -8.71
C SER A 129 -4.05 20.75 -9.88
N LYS A 130 -5.17 21.34 -10.33
CA LYS A 130 -5.88 20.86 -11.52
C LYS A 130 -5.02 20.88 -12.79
N LEU A 131 -4.05 21.80 -12.88
CA LEU A 131 -3.12 21.86 -14.00
C LEU A 131 -2.20 20.64 -14.03
N VAL A 132 -1.69 20.22 -12.87
CA VAL A 132 -0.86 19.01 -12.74
C VAL A 132 -1.66 17.77 -13.10
N GLU A 133 -2.92 17.66 -12.68
CA GLU A 133 -3.80 16.55 -13.08
C GLU A 133 -3.97 16.47 -14.61
N GLN A 134 -4.24 17.60 -15.26
CA GLN A 134 -4.42 17.66 -16.72
C GLN A 134 -3.13 17.28 -17.46
N GLU A 135 -1.98 17.67 -16.91
CA GLU A 135 -0.67 17.29 -17.44
C GLU A 135 -0.44 15.78 -17.37
N ILE A 136 -0.69 15.15 -16.21
CA ILE A 136 -0.59 13.69 -16.05
C ILE A 136 -1.50 12.98 -17.06
N LYS A 137 -2.77 13.39 -17.18
CA LYS A 137 -3.73 12.80 -18.13
C LYS A 137 -3.21 12.88 -19.57
N LYS A 138 -2.72 14.06 -19.98
CA LYS A 138 -2.17 14.29 -21.32
C LYS A 138 -0.95 13.42 -21.60
N GLU A 139 0.01 13.38 -20.67
CA GLU A 139 1.24 12.62 -20.83
C GLU A 139 0.99 11.11 -20.84
N CYS A 140 0.12 10.63 -19.94
CA CYS A 140 -0.25 9.24 -19.90
C CYS A 140 -0.99 8.80 -21.15
N LYS A 141 -1.86 9.64 -21.72
CA LYS A 141 -2.49 9.34 -23.01
C LYS A 141 -1.46 9.10 -24.10
N LYS A 142 -0.44 9.96 -24.20
CA LYS A 142 0.66 9.81 -25.17
C LYS A 142 1.43 8.51 -24.93
N LEU A 143 1.90 8.27 -23.70
CA LEU A 143 2.70 7.09 -23.36
C LEU A 143 1.91 5.78 -23.49
N LEU A 144 0.63 5.76 -23.15
CA LEU A 144 -0.20 4.56 -23.20
C LEU A 144 -0.39 4.07 -24.64
N ASP A 145 -0.39 4.97 -25.62
CA ASP A 145 -0.57 4.67 -27.03
C ASP A 145 0.77 4.40 -27.75
N GLU A 146 1.92 4.55 -27.06
CA GLU A 146 3.24 4.17 -27.57
C GLU A 146 3.44 2.66 -27.54
N ILE A 147 4.27 2.17 -28.47
CA ILE A 147 4.69 0.76 -28.52
C ILE A 147 5.43 0.43 -27.23
N PHE A 148 5.07 -0.70 -26.65
CA PHE A 148 5.64 -1.21 -25.42
C PHE A 148 7.18 -1.28 -25.47
N SER A 149 7.79 -0.79 -24.39
CA SER A 149 9.20 -0.95 -24.07
C SER A 149 9.34 -1.43 -22.63
N HIS A 150 10.19 -2.44 -22.41
CA HIS A 150 10.47 -2.97 -21.07
C HIS A 150 11.03 -1.87 -20.16
N ASP A 151 11.86 -0.99 -20.68
CA ASP A 151 12.56 0.05 -19.92
C ASP A 151 11.60 1.09 -19.31
N LEU A 152 10.43 1.28 -19.93
CA LEU A 152 9.42 2.24 -19.48
C LEU A 152 8.26 1.59 -18.73
N LEU A 153 8.16 0.26 -18.70
CA LEU A 153 6.99 -0.43 -18.16
C LEU A 153 6.69 -0.05 -16.71
N GLU A 154 7.66 -0.14 -15.82
CA GLU A 154 7.44 0.18 -14.40
C GLU A 154 7.09 1.65 -14.19
N LYS A 155 7.62 2.53 -15.03
CA LYS A 155 7.32 3.96 -15.02
C LYS A 155 5.87 4.23 -15.46
N VAL A 156 5.46 3.67 -16.59
CA VAL A 156 4.08 3.81 -17.11
C VAL A 156 3.09 3.13 -16.17
N LYS A 157 3.41 1.95 -15.64
CA LYS A 157 2.62 1.27 -14.61
C LYS A 157 2.52 2.08 -13.32
N LYS A 158 3.57 2.79 -12.91
CA LYS A 158 3.53 3.61 -11.69
C LYS A 158 2.64 4.84 -11.85
N PHE A 159 2.72 5.51 -13.00
CA PHE A 159 2.20 6.86 -13.19
C PHE A 159 1.00 6.99 -14.12
N CYS A 160 0.73 5.98 -14.94
CA CYS A 160 -0.36 5.98 -15.93
C CYS A 160 -1.42 4.92 -15.69
N THR A 161 -1.42 4.34 -14.47
CA THR A 161 -2.53 3.54 -13.96
C THR A 161 -3.07 4.17 -12.70
N ILE A 162 -4.37 4.01 -12.45
CA ILE A 162 -5.01 4.30 -11.18
C ILE A 162 -4.57 3.24 -10.16
N PRO A 163 -3.77 3.59 -9.14
CA PRO A 163 -3.30 2.61 -8.19
C PRO A 163 -4.42 2.19 -7.24
N THR A 164 -4.55 0.89 -6.98
CA THR A 164 -5.33 0.38 -5.85
C THR A 164 -4.52 0.52 -4.55
N ILE A 165 -5.15 0.34 -3.39
CA ILE A 165 -4.44 0.29 -2.10
C ILE A 165 -3.38 -0.81 -2.12
N GLU A 166 -3.73 -2.00 -2.64
CA GLU A 166 -2.79 -3.12 -2.83
C GLU A 166 -1.55 -2.71 -3.63
N ASN A 167 -1.74 -2.06 -4.79
CA ASN A 167 -0.65 -1.61 -5.65
C ASN A 167 0.31 -0.66 -4.90
N VAL A 168 -0.23 0.24 -4.06
CA VAL A 168 0.60 1.16 -3.28
C VAL A 168 1.34 0.44 -2.16
N LEU A 169 0.70 -0.48 -1.45
CA LEU A 169 1.35 -1.25 -0.39
C LEU A 169 2.50 -2.10 -0.93
N ILE A 170 2.30 -2.80 -2.05
CA ILE A 170 3.36 -3.58 -2.71
C ILE A 170 4.53 -2.68 -3.15
N ARG A 171 4.25 -1.48 -3.68
CA ARG A 171 5.28 -0.48 -4.06
C ARG A 171 6.08 0.05 -2.86
N ASN A 172 5.59 -0.14 -1.64
CA ASN A 172 6.26 0.21 -0.39
C ASN A 172 6.69 -1.07 0.39
N ASP A 173 6.96 -2.16 -0.34
CA ASP A 173 7.45 -3.44 0.16
C ASP A 173 6.62 -4.08 1.29
N PHE A 174 5.30 -3.84 1.32
CA PHE A 174 4.42 -4.66 2.14
C PHE A 174 4.10 -5.96 1.41
N GLU A 175 4.22 -7.08 2.12
CA GLU A 175 3.76 -8.38 1.65
C GLU A 175 2.28 -8.53 1.99
N ILE A 176 1.41 -8.55 0.98
CA ILE A 176 -0.04 -8.67 1.14
C ILE A 176 -0.40 -10.11 1.46
N LEU A 177 -1.31 -10.29 2.41
CA LEU A 177 -1.82 -11.61 2.78
C LEU A 177 -2.85 -12.08 1.76
N GLU A 178 -2.78 -13.36 1.38
CA GLU A 178 -3.73 -13.97 0.46
C GLU A 178 -5.13 -14.04 1.09
N THR A 179 -6.13 -13.65 0.30
CA THR A 179 -7.53 -13.57 0.72
C THR A 179 -8.41 -14.64 0.09
N ASP A 180 -7.94 -15.32 -0.96
CA ASP A 180 -8.70 -16.31 -1.73
C ASP A 180 -8.28 -17.77 -1.49
N SER A 181 -7.24 -18.00 -0.68
CA SER A 181 -6.79 -19.33 -0.28
C SER A 181 -6.41 -19.38 1.20
N ASP A 182 -6.14 -20.58 1.72
CA ASP A 182 -5.77 -20.82 3.12
C ASP A 182 -4.25 -20.81 3.35
N GLU A 183 -3.45 -20.40 2.34
CA GLU A 183 -1.98 -20.38 2.40
C GLU A 183 -1.44 -19.55 3.58
N ASP A 184 -2.08 -18.41 3.86
CA ASP A 184 -1.66 -17.46 4.88
C ASP A 184 -2.45 -17.58 6.20
N ASP A 185 -3.23 -18.65 6.43
CA ASP A 185 -4.13 -18.77 7.58
C ASP A 185 -3.42 -18.66 8.93
N GLU A 186 -2.23 -19.22 9.09
CA GLU A 186 -1.46 -19.06 10.32
C GLU A 186 -1.03 -17.61 10.54
N ILE A 187 -0.69 -16.89 9.47
CA ILE A 187 -0.33 -15.47 9.56
C ILE A 187 -1.57 -14.62 9.86
N TRP A 188 -2.74 -14.97 9.30
CA TRP A 188 -4.00 -14.32 9.66
C TRP A 188 -4.31 -14.45 11.16
N LYS A 189 -4.02 -15.61 11.77
CA LYS A 189 -4.16 -15.77 13.22
C LYS A 189 -3.20 -14.85 13.99
N GLU A 190 -1.96 -14.72 13.54
CA GLU A 190 -0.99 -13.77 14.14
C GLU A 190 -1.44 -12.31 14.03
N VAL A 191 -2.07 -11.92 12.91
CA VAL A 191 -2.64 -10.58 12.75
C VAL A 191 -3.79 -10.34 13.72
N ILE A 192 -4.74 -11.27 13.81
CA ILE A 192 -5.91 -11.15 14.68
C ILE A 192 -5.50 -11.14 16.15
N ALA A 193 -4.57 -12.02 16.53
CA ALA A 193 -4.04 -12.12 17.90
C ALA A 193 -3.03 -11.01 18.25
N GLY A 194 -2.56 -10.22 17.28
CA GLY A 194 -1.55 -9.17 17.46
C GLY A 194 -1.99 -8.01 18.38
N GLY A 195 -3.29 -7.92 18.67
CA GLY A 195 -3.84 -7.09 19.74
C GLY A 195 -4.88 -6.08 19.30
N TRP A 196 -5.10 -5.87 17.99
CA TRP A 196 -6.17 -4.98 17.50
C TRP A 196 -7.56 -5.45 17.90
N PHE A 197 -7.77 -6.74 18.14
CA PHE A 197 -9.02 -7.30 18.65
C PHE A 197 -8.97 -7.60 20.16
N SER A 198 -8.11 -6.91 20.90
CA SER A 198 -7.94 -7.09 22.35
C SER A 198 -8.45 -5.90 23.17
N ILE A 199 -8.53 -6.09 24.49
CA ILE A 199 -8.82 -5.05 25.48
C ILE A 199 -7.51 -4.68 26.17
N ASP A 200 -7.21 -3.39 26.23
CA ASP A 200 -6.11 -2.88 27.04
C ASP A 200 -6.38 -3.17 28.52
N ALA A 201 -5.48 -3.92 29.16
CA ALA A 201 -5.68 -4.38 30.54
C ALA A 201 -5.67 -3.24 31.57
N ASP A 202 -4.98 -2.14 31.29
CA ASP A 202 -4.82 -1.01 32.22
C ASP A 202 -5.98 0.00 32.10
N THR A 203 -6.44 0.24 30.88
CA THR A 203 -7.40 1.31 30.56
C THR A 203 -8.80 0.79 30.21
N GLY A 204 -8.95 -0.51 29.93
CA GLY A 204 -10.19 -1.09 29.44
C GLY A 204 -10.55 -0.72 28.00
N VAL A 205 -9.62 -0.06 27.27
CA VAL A 205 -9.85 0.36 25.89
C VAL A 205 -9.97 -0.85 24.97
N LYS A 206 -11.05 -0.89 24.20
CA LYS A 206 -11.31 -1.92 23.19
C LYS A 206 -10.68 -1.51 21.88
N TYR A 207 -9.55 -2.12 21.49
CA TYR A 207 -8.81 -1.68 20.31
C TYR A 207 -9.54 -1.89 18.99
N TRP A 208 -10.51 -2.80 18.94
CA TRP A 208 -11.32 -3.02 17.74
C TRP A 208 -12.28 -1.87 17.45
N GLU A 209 -12.54 -1.01 18.44
CA GLU A 209 -13.30 0.24 18.28
C GLU A 209 -12.39 1.40 17.80
N SER A 210 -11.09 1.17 17.68
CA SER A 210 -10.07 2.15 17.29
C SER A 210 -9.58 1.97 15.84
N GLN A 211 -10.38 1.30 15.01
CA GLN A 211 -10.15 1.09 13.58
C GLN A 211 -11.51 1.11 12.83
N ASN A 212 -11.48 1.31 11.51
CA ASN A 212 -12.64 1.36 10.63
C ASN A 212 -12.59 0.36 9.45
N LEU A 213 -11.48 -0.33 9.23
CA LEU A 213 -11.34 -1.36 8.20
C LEU A 213 -12.41 -2.46 8.34
N VAL A 214 -12.57 -3.00 9.54
CA VAL A 214 -13.60 -3.99 9.86
C VAL A 214 -14.77 -3.27 10.48
N LYS A 215 -15.97 -3.44 9.91
CA LYS A 215 -17.20 -2.84 10.42
C LYS A 215 -17.44 -3.23 11.88
N GLU A 216 -18.11 -2.37 12.64
CA GLU A 216 -18.32 -2.56 14.08
C GLU A 216 -18.97 -3.91 14.42
N GLU A 217 -19.99 -4.32 13.66
CA GLU A 217 -20.68 -5.60 13.85
C GLU A 217 -19.76 -6.81 13.69
N ASP A 218 -18.88 -6.78 12.68
CA ASP A 218 -17.96 -7.86 12.35
C ASP A 218 -16.75 -7.84 13.29
N SER A 219 -16.32 -6.65 13.72
CA SER A 219 -15.28 -6.47 14.74
C SER A 219 -15.69 -7.08 16.08
N LYS A 220 -16.95 -6.89 16.47
CA LYS A 220 -17.54 -7.51 17.68
C LYS A 220 -17.63 -9.03 17.56
N LYS A 221 -17.90 -9.57 16.37
CA LYS A 221 -17.87 -11.03 16.14
C LYS A 221 -16.48 -11.61 16.32
N ILE A 222 -15.44 -10.93 15.81
CA ILE A 222 -14.05 -11.35 16.00
C ILE A 222 -13.65 -11.24 17.48
N ALA A 223 -13.82 -10.07 18.10
CA ALA A 223 -13.31 -9.82 19.45
C ALA A 223 -14.10 -10.53 20.56
N GLY A 224 -15.41 -10.73 20.36
CA GLY A 224 -16.31 -11.18 21.43
C GLY A 224 -16.32 -10.24 22.64
N ASP A 225 -16.67 -10.77 23.82
CA ASP A 225 -16.75 -9.97 25.05
C ASP A 225 -15.38 -9.73 25.71
N LYS A 226 -14.42 -10.63 25.48
CA LYS A 226 -13.12 -10.65 26.19
C LYS A 226 -11.95 -10.16 25.34
N GLY A 227 -12.15 -9.99 24.03
CA GLY A 227 -11.06 -9.79 23.09
C GLY A 227 -10.27 -11.07 22.81
N ILE A 228 -9.41 -11.00 21.79
CA ILE A 228 -8.47 -12.06 21.40
C ILE A 228 -7.05 -11.58 21.69
N THR A 229 -6.27 -12.43 22.35
CA THR A 229 -4.85 -12.15 22.63
C THR A 229 -3.92 -13.31 22.23
N LYS A 230 -4.48 -14.45 21.83
CA LYS A 230 -3.73 -15.64 21.50
C LYS A 230 -4.16 -16.24 20.16
N VAL A 231 -3.21 -16.83 19.45
CA VAL A 231 -3.41 -17.46 18.13
C VAL A 231 -4.42 -18.60 18.22
N GLU A 232 -4.43 -19.35 19.32
CA GLU A 232 -5.33 -20.50 19.51
C GLU A 232 -6.79 -20.10 19.73
N GLU A 233 -7.06 -18.82 20.05
CA GLU A 233 -8.41 -18.27 20.21
C GLU A 233 -9.02 -17.86 18.84
N VAL A 234 -8.21 -17.86 17.78
CA VAL A 234 -8.64 -17.45 16.44
C VAL A 234 -9.29 -18.62 15.71
N THR A 235 -10.52 -18.41 15.25
CA THR A 235 -11.29 -19.39 14.48
C THR A 235 -11.25 -19.10 12.98
N GLU A 236 -11.62 -20.09 12.16
CA GLU A 236 -11.79 -19.91 10.71
C GLU A 236 -12.81 -18.80 10.38
N GLU A 237 -13.86 -18.65 11.19
CA GLU A 237 -14.85 -17.58 11.01
C GLU A 237 -14.20 -16.19 11.18
N HIS A 238 -13.33 -16.02 12.18
CA HIS A 238 -12.61 -14.76 12.39
C HIS A 238 -11.71 -14.42 11.18
N ILE A 239 -10.98 -15.41 10.67
CA ILE A 239 -10.12 -15.28 9.49
C ILE A 239 -10.96 -14.89 8.27
N ALA A 240 -12.08 -15.57 8.02
CA ALA A 240 -12.95 -15.30 6.88
C ALA A 240 -13.55 -13.89 6.91
N ILE A 241 -13.90 -13.37 8.10
CA ILE A 241 -14.36 -11.98 8.26
C ILE A 241 -13.24 -11.00 7.86
N LEU A 242 -12.03 -11.21 8.37
CA LEU A 242 -10.91 -10.31 8.09
C LEU A 242 -10.44 -10.37 6.63
N LYS A 243 -10.31 -11.58 6.05
CA LYS A 243 -10.01 -11.78 4.61
C LYS A 243 -11.00 -11.01 3.72
N ARG A 244 -12.30 -11.08 4.03
CA ARG A 244 -13.34 -10.36 3.28
C ARG A 244 -13.15 -8.84 3.37
N ALA A 245 -12.89 -8.31 4.56
CA ALA A 245 -12.65 -6.88 4.75
C ALA A 245 -11.40 -6.42 3.97
N CYS A 246 -10.32 -7.21 4.05
CA CYS A 246 -9.07 -6.95 3.33
C CYS A 246 -9.24 -7.00 1.82
N LYS A 247 -9.90 -8.02 1.27
CA LYS A 247 -10.18 -8.13 -0.16
C LYS A 247 -10.93 -6.91 -0.70
N ILE A 248 -11.94 -6.44 0.04
CA ILE A 248 -12.68 -5.23 -0.32
C ILE A 248 -11.76 -4.01 -0.28
N SER A 249 -11.01 -3.81 0.81
CA SER A 249 -10.21 -2.61 0.98
C SER A 249 -9.02 -2.53 0.01
N LEU A 250 -8.29 -3.64 -0.18
CA LEU A 250 -7.17 -3.75 -1.11
C LEU A 250 -7.54 -3.38 -2.55
N SER A 251 -8.76 -3.74 -2.99
CA SER A 251 -9.25 -3.48 -4.34
C SER A 251 -9.67 -2.02 -4.60
N LYS A 252 -9.81 -1.20 -3.56
CA LYS A 252 -10.21 0.21 -3.71
C LYS A 252 -9.09 1.05 -4.33
N GLY A 253 -9.48 2.07 -5.09
CA GLY A 253 -8.56 3.09 -5.59
C GLY A 253 -7.90 3.85 -4.43
N PHE A 254 -6.58 3.99 -4.48
CA PHE A 254 -5.81 4.69 -3.46
C PHE A 254 -6.09 6.19 -3.49
N ARG A 255 -6.50 6.73 -2.34
CA ARG A 255 -6.61 8.16 -2.07
C ARG A 255 -5.81 8.46 -0.82
N ARG A 256 -5.10 9.59 -0.80
CA ARG A 256 -4.39 10.05 0.40
C ARG A 256 -4.63 11.53 0.63
N LYS A 257 -5.16 11.87 1.80
CA LYS A 257 -5.39 13.26 2.20
C LYS A 257 -4.48 13.69 3.35
N ASN A 258 -4.14 12.76 4.24
CA ASN A 258 -3.41 13.05 5.47
C ASN A 258 -2.63 11.83 5.94
N PHE A 259 -1.53 12.03 6.69
CA PHE A 259 -0.71 10.91 7.17
C PHE A 259 0.21 11.29 8.35
N PRO A 260 0.39 10.40 9.35
CA PRO A 260 -0.49 9.29 9.73
C PRO A 260 -1.66 9.80 10.58
N LEU A 261 -2.88 9.31 10.31
CA LEU A 261 -4.10 9.58 11.08
C LEU A 261 -4.93 8.29 11.10
N ASN A 262 -4.95 7.60 12.25
CA ASN A 262 -5.84 6.48 12.50
C ASN A 262 -7.10 6.96 13.23
N THR A 263 -8.08 6.06 13.35
CA THR A 263 -9.35 6.33 14.05
C THR A 263 -9.14 6.81 15.50
N ASP A 264 -8.20 6.21 16.24
CA ASP A 264 -7.87 6.63 17.62
C ASP A 264 -7.34 8.07 17.69
N PHE A 265 -6.40 8.43 16.80
CA PHE A 265 -5.89 9.81 16.72
C PHE A 265 -7.02 10.81 16.49
N LEU A 266 -7.92 10.53 15.55
CA LEU A 266 -9.01 11.45 15.22
C LEU A 266 -9.98 11.63 16.38
N LYS A 267 -10.30 10.56 17.11
CA LYS A 267 -11.12 10.64 18.34
C LYS A 267 -10.48 11.57 19.37
N GLN A 268 -9.16 11.51 19.54
CA GLN A 268 -8.42 12.34 20.50
C GLN A 268 -8.16 13.77 20.00
N ALA A 269 -8.16 14.00 18.69
CA ALA A 269 -7.92 15.29 18.04
C ALA A 269 -9.20 16.07 17.68
N ASN A 270 -10.34 15.74 18.31
CA ASN A 270 -11.65 16.37 18.07
C ASN A 270 -12.13 16.30 16.60
N GLY A 271 -11.85 15.19 15.90
CA GLY A 271 -12.37 14.93 14.56
C GLY A 271 -11.74 15.74 13.43
N LEU A 272 -10.58 16.38 13.65
CA LEU A 272 -9.88 17.12 12.60
C LEU A 272 -9.10 16.17 11.68
N GLY A 273 -9.76 15.70 10.62
CA GLY A 273 -9.17 14.87 9.56
C GLY A 273 -10.11 13.75 9.11
N GLU A 274 -9.62 12.91 8.19
CA GLU A 274 -10.31 11.68 7.74
C GLU A 274 -9.34 10.52 7.90
N VAL A 275 -9.82 9.35 8.33
CA VAL A 275 -8.95 8.15 8.40
C VAL A 275 -8.53 7.80 7.00
N ASP A 276 -7.23 7.61 6.81
CA ASP A 276 -6.74 7.14 5.54
C ASP A 276 -6.85 5.61 5.48
N GLU A 277 -7.76 5.10 4.65
CA GLU A 277 -8.11 3.68 4.61
C GLU A 277 -6.89 2.80 4.33
N PHE A 278 -5.91 3.28 3.56
CA PHE A 278 -4.67 2.53 3.31
C PHE A 278 -3.90 2.25 4.60
N GLN A 279 -3.93 3.16 5.58
CA GLN A 279 -3.15 3.02 6.80
C GLN A 279 -3.60 1.80 7.57
N GLU A 280 -4.92 1.64 7.75
CA GLU A 280 -5.49 0.50 8.44
C GLU A 280 -5.36 -0.77 7.57
N THR A 281 -5.55 -0.66 6.26
CA THR A 281 -5.29 -1.79 5.34
C THR A 281 -3.87 -2.34 5.51
N ALA A 282 -2.85 -1.48 5.64
CA ALA A 282 -1.49 -1.92 5.91
C ALA A 282 -1.35 -2.66 7.26
N LEU A 283 -2.09 -2.24 8.30
CA LEU A 283 -2.01 -2.86 9.63
C LEU A 283 -2.59 -4.28 9.65
N PHE A 284 -3.66 -4.52 8.88
CA PHE A 284 -4.45 -5.75 8.96
C PHE A 284 -4.25 -6.70 7.77
N CYS A 285 -3.93 -6.20 6.58
CA CYS A 285 -3.95 -6.98 5.33
C CYS A 285 -2.56 -7.30 4.80
N SER A 286 -1.52 -7.09 5.61
CA SER A 286 -0.14 -7.41 5.27
C SER A 286 0.50 -8.28 6.34
N LYS A 287 1.53 -9.02 5.95
CA LYS A 287 2.33 -9.78 6.91
C LYS A 287 2.87 -8.86 8.01
N PRO A 288 2.87 -9.29 9.28
CA PRO A 288 3.39 -8.50 10.39
C PRO A 288 4.80 -7.96 10.11
N ARG A 289 4.96 -6.64 10.22
CA ARG A 289 6.23 -5.95 9.95
C ARG A 289 6.54 -4.94 11.04
N SER A 290 7.81 -4.83 11.41
CA SER A 290 8.28 -3.83 12.36
C SER A 290 8.50 -2.46 11.70
N ALA A 291 8.23 -1.38 12.43
CA ALA A 291 8.52 -0.03 11.96
C ALA A 291 10.01 0.16 11.64
N ARG A 292 10.89 -0.51 12.40
CA ARG A 292 12.33 -0.49 12.19
C ARG A 292 12.70 -1.08 10.82
N ASP A 293 12.19 -2.27 10.52
CA ASP A 293 12.40 -2.93 9.22
C ASP A 293 11.87 -2.09 8.06
N TYR A 294 10.75 -1.40 8.26
CA TYR A 294 10.21 -0.48 7.26
C TYR A 294 11.13 0.70 6.97
N ILE A 295 11.64 1.35 8.02
CA ILE A 295 12.56 2.48 7.88
C ILE A 295 13.86 2.06 7.18
N GLU A 296 14.46 0.95 7.61
CA GLU A 296 15.77 0.53 7.12
C GLU A 296 15.69 -0.08 5.72
N LYS A 297 14.70 -0.94 5.44
CA LYS A 297 14.63 -1.70 4.18
C LYS A 297 13.82 -1.00 3.10
N THR A 298 12.74 -0.29 3.45
CA THR A 298 11.88 0.39 2.47
C THR A 298 12.22 1.86 2.33
N LEU A 299 12.32 2.60 3.43
CA LEU A 299 12.65 4.03 3.37
C LEU A 299 14.15 4.28 3.16
N LEU A 300 15.00 3.26 3.32
CA LEU A 300 16.46 3.31 3.24
C LEU A 300 17.04 4.42 4.14
N ARG A 301 16.60 4.43 5.40
CA ARG A 301 16.93 5.46 6.40
C ARG A 301 17.51 4.90 7.65
N LYS A 302 18.24 5.76 8.37
CA LYS A 302 18.74 5.44 9.69
C LYS A 302 17.60 5.46 10.71
N VAL A 303 17.63 4.47 11.59
CA VAL A 303 16.73 4.37 12.73
C VAL A 303 17.36 5.08 13.92
N LYS A 304 16.61 5.99 14.53
CA LYS A 304 16.95 6.60 15.80
C LYS A 304 16.79 5.59 16.92
N ASN A 305 17.74 5.58 17.85
CA ASN A 305 17.69 4.72 19.03
C ASN A 305 16.81 5.27 20.16
N LYS A 306 16.32 6.52 20.04
CA LYS A 306 15.50 7.17 21.07
C LYS A 306 14.32 7.91 20.44
N VAL A 307 13.14 7.70 21.00
CA VAL A 307 11.92 8.44 20.69
C VAL A 307 11.93 9.76 21.47
N VAL A 308 11.50 10.86 20.84
CA VAL A 308 11.48 12.18 21.47
C VAL A 308 10.20 12.34 22.31
N SER A 309 10.34 12.67 23.59
CA SER A 309 9.22 12.88 24.52
C SER A 309 8.32 14.06 24.11
N GLY A 310 7.01 13.93 24.34
CA GLY A 310 6.03 15.04 24.24
C GLY A 310 5.15 15.07 22.98
N HIS A 311 5.27 14.08 22.10
CA HIS A 311 4.38 13.88 20.93
C HIS A 311 3.32 12.80 21.21
N TYR A 312 2.16 12.85 20.53
CA TYR A 312 1.14 11.80 20.60
C TYR A 312 1.73 10.41 20.34
N CYS A 313 2.69 10.30 19.43
CA CYS A 313 3.36 9.04 19.11
C CYS A 313 4.38 8.58 20.17
N PHE A 314 4.67 9.37 21.21
CA PHE A 314 5.63 9.02 22.28
C PHE A 314 4.99 8.16 23.40
N PRO A 315 5.34 6.87 23.56
CA PRO A 315 4.62 5.95 24.46
C PRO A 315 4.52 6.47 25.90
N PRO A 316 3.58 5.98 26.71
CA PRO A 316 3.60 6.26 28.15
C PRO A 316 4.99 5.91 28.72
N VAL A 317 5.60 6.83 29.49
CA VAL A 317 6.99 6.70 29.98
C VAL A 317 7.17 5.44 30.82
N ASP A 318 6.14 5.05 31.56
CA ASP A 318 6.04 3.85 32.39
C ASP A 318 5.88 2.54 31.60
N LYS A 319 5.57 2.65 30.30
CA LYS A 319 5.37 1.53 29.37
C LYS A 319 6.48 1.37 28.33
N LEU A 320 7.40 2.35 28.23
CA LEU A 320 8.64 2.24 27.48
C LEU A 320 9.57 1.24 28.17
N LYS A 321 9.40 -0.04 27.84
CA LYS A 321 10.49 -1.00 27.98
C LYS A 321 11.52 -0.72 26.89
N ASP A 322 12.79 -0.97 27.18
CA ASP A 322 13.91 -0.74 26.24
C ASP A 322 13.81 -1.60 24.95
N ASP A 323 12.85 -2.52 24.86
CA ASP A 323 12.67 -3.52 23.81
C ASP A 323 11.33 -3.44 23.06
N TYR A 324 10.51 -2.41 23.29
CA TYR A 324 9.20 -2.34 22.61
C TYR A 324 9.33 -2.17 21.09
N VAL A 325 8.64 -3.03 20.33
CA VAL A 325 8.66 -3.02 18.86
C VAL A 325 7.28 -2.62 18.31
N TRP A 326 7.23 -1.52 17.55
CA TRP A 326 6.02 -1.16 16.80
C TRP A 326 5.84 -2.09 15.61
N MET A 327 4.77 -2.87 15.65
CA MET A 327 4.40 -3.82 14.60
C MET A 327 3.09 -3.39 13.93
N THR A 328 2.89 -3.77 12.67
CA THR A 328 1.62 -3.53 11.94
C THR A 328 0.41 -4.13 12.67
N ASN A 329 0.55 -5.33 13.23
CA ASN A 329 -0.54 -6.03 13.91
C ASN A 329 -0.75 -5.65 15.38
N SER A 330 0.00 -4.70 15.95
CA SER A 330 -0.11 -4.34 17.38
C SER A 330 -0.47 -2.87 17.62
N PRO A 331 -1.55 -2.58 18.38
CA PRO A 331 -2.01 -1.21 18.61
C PRO A 331 -1.20 -0.37 19.61
N SER A 332 -0.05 -0.83 20.13
CA SER A 332 0.91 -0.04 20.96
C SER A 332 0.30 1.05 21.88
N TRP A 333 -0.69 0.73 22.72
CA TRP A 333 -1.44 1.71 23.55
C TRP A 333 -2.19 2.78 22.75
N GLY A 334 -2.86 2.38 21.67
CA GLY A 334 -3.55 3.23 20.69
C GLY A 334 -2.64 3.77 19.58
N ARG A 335 -1.31 3.64 19.71
CA ARG A 335 -0.36 4.09 18.68
C ARG A 335 -0.09 3.01 17.66
N THR A 336 -0.14 3.37 16.39
CA THR A 336 0.06 2.41 15.30
C THR A 336 1.53 2.26 14.97
N PHE A 337 1.84 1.23 14.16
CA PHE A 337 3.06 1.10 13.39
C PHE A 337 3.57 2.43 12.80
N TRP A 338 2.67 3.26 12.24
CA TRP A 338 3.04 4.53 11.61
C TRP A 338 3.59 5.58 12.58
N CYS A 339 3.19 5.53 13.86
CA CYS A 339 3.83 6.32 14.91
C CYS A 339 5.28 5.87 15.12
N GLY A 340 5.52 4.55 15.13
CA GLY A 340 6.87 4.00 15.18
C GLY A 340 7.72 4.47 13.99
N VAL A 341 7.18 4.38 12.77
CA VAL A 341 7.89 4.82 11.55
C VAL A 341 8.28 6.29 11.67
N ARG A 342 7.36 7.15 12.12
CA ARG A 342 7.60 8.59 12.23
C ARG A 342 8.65 8.95 13.27
N GLU A 343 8.52 8.41 14.48
CA GLU A 343 9.37 8.81 15.60
C GLU A 343 10.77 8.20 15.52
N LEU A 344 10.89 7.00 14.94
CA LEU A 344 12.17 6.32 14.76
C LEU A 344 12.92 6.78 13.50
N SER A 345 12.25 7.39 12.52
CA SER A 345 12.93 7.83 11.28
C SER A 345 13.88 9.01 11.53
N ASP A 346 15.13 8.88 11.07
CA ASP A 346 16.03 10.01 10.84
C ASP A 346 15.82 10.58 9.43
N TYR A 347 15.96 11.90 9.26
CA TYR A 347 15.95 12.55 7.95
C TYR A 347 17.15 12.14 7.08
N LYS A 348 18.21 11.59 7.70
CA LYS A 348 19.38 11.08 6.99
C LYS A 348 19.07 9.74 6.33
N ARG A 349 19.09 9.72 4.99
CA ARG A 349 19.14 8.49 4.18
C ARG A 349 20.47 7.77 4.41
N ILE A 350 20.46 6.43 4.34
CA ILE A 350 21.64 5.58 4.50
C ILE A 350 22.58 5.72 3.30
#